data_AF-A0AAE3AEM2-F1
#
_entry.id   AF-A0AAE3AEM2-F1
#
_cell.length_a   1.000
_cell.length_b   1.000
_cell.length_c   1.000
_cell.angle_alpha   90.00
_cell.angle_beta   90.00
_cell.angle_gamma   90.00
#
_symmetry.space_group_name_H-M   'P 1'
#
loop_
_entity.id
_entity.type
_entity.pdbx_description
1 polymer ?
#
loop_
_entity_poly.entity_id
_entity_poly.type
_entity_poly.pdbx_seq_one_letter_code
_entity_poly.pdbx_strand_id
1 'polypeptide(L)'
;LTAYESLWRRMVWKCGNDGFDFQSVRLGGIEPELYSVYQAAKAIAIGCCNITLADLASPELVTDEAFHLITGALLMAKYGDAVLNLEKGVNET
;
A
#
# COMPACT_ATOMS: atom_id res chain seq x y z
N LEU A 1 -3.91 1.18 -2.49
CA LEU A 1 -4.80 2.35 -2.35
C LEU A 1 -5.69 2.56 -3.57
N THR A 2 -5.13 2.57 -4.79
CA THR A 2 -5.90 2.72 -6.05
C THR A 2 -6.91 1.60 -6.32
N ALA A 3 -6.69 0.40 -5.79
CA ALA A 3 -7.61 -0.73 -5.90
C ALA A 3 -8.96 -0.52 -5.19
N TYR A 4 -9.03 0.39 -4.21
CA TYR A 4 -10.24 0.68 -3.46
C TYR A 4 -10.66 2.14 -3.70
N GLU A 5 -11.76 2.34 -4.42
CA GLU A 5 -12.25 3.67 -4.82
C GLU A 5 -12.40 4.62 -3.62
N SER A 6 -12.99 4.11 -2.53
CA SER A 6 -13.24 4.87 -1.32
C SER A 6 -11.96 5.34 -0.62
N LEU A 7 -10.88 4.56 -0.69
CA LEU A 7 -9.56 4.96 -0.20
C LEU A 7 -8.88 5.91 -1.18
N TRP A 8 -8.96 5.62 -2.48
CA TRP A 8 -8.34 6.45 -3.50
C TRP A 8 -8.89 7.88 -3.53
N ARG A 9 -10.21 8.03 -3.41
CA ARG A 9 -10.87 9.35 -3.35
C ARG A 9 -10.35 10.22 -2.20
N ARG A 10 -9.92 9.60 -1.10
CA ARG A 10 -9.31 10.29 0.05
C ARG A 10 -7.83 10.60 -0.15
N MET A 11 -7.14 9.79 -0.94
CA MET A 11 -5.68 9.83 -1.12
C MET A 11 -5.22 10.61 -2.35
N VAL A 12 -6.06 10.77 -3.38
CA VAL A 12 -5.66 11.36 -4.67
C VAL A 12 -5.07 12.76 -4.51
N TRP A 13 -5.63 13.58 -3.62
CA TRP A 13 -5.15 14.94 -3.32
C TRP A 13 -4.04 14.98 -2.26
N LYS A 14 -3.61 13.82 -1.77
CA LYS A 14 -2.58 13.64 -0.73
C LYS A 14 -1.31 12.97 -1.27
N CYS A 15 -1.24 12.77 -2.57
CA CYS A 15 -0.06 12.28 -3.28
C CYS A 15 0.62 13.45 -3.99
N GLY A 16 1.92 13.62 -3.77
CA GLY A 16 2.74 14.65 -4.42
C GLY A 16 4.16 14.15 -4.71
N ASN A 17 5.04 15.06 -5.13
CA ASN A 17 6.43 14.72 -5.48
C ASN A 17 7.22 14.19 -4.27
N ASP A 18 6.86 14.59 -3.05
CA ASP A 18 7.49 14.15 -1.81
C ASP A 18 6.84 12.88 -1.20
N GLY A 19 5.98 12.20 -1.97
CA GLY A 19 5.27 11.01 -1.54
C GLY A 19 3.85 11.29 -1.05
N PHE A 20 3.44 10.64 0.03
CA PHE A 20 2.05 10.63 0.52
C PHE A 20 1.92 11.34 1.88
N ASP A 21 1.00 12.30 1.98
CA ASP A 21 0.59 12.91 3.24
C ASP A 21 -0.49 12.06 3.93
N PHE A 22 -0.04 11.02 4.65
CA PHE A 22 -0.94 10.18 5.45
C PHE A 22 -1.51 10.89 6.68
N GLN A 23 -0.87 11.96 7.19
CA GLN A 23 -1.29 12.60 8.44
C GLN A 23 -2.59 13.39 8.29
N SER A 24 -2.83 13.97 7.12
CA SER A 24 -4.05 14.76 6.87
C SER A 24 -5.26 13.92 6.44
N VAL A 25 -5.14 12.60 6.34
CA VAL A 25 -6.23 11.70 5.91
C VAL A 25 -7.12 11.34 7.10
N ARG A 26 -8.43 11.55 6.95
CA ARG A 26 -9.43 11.13 7.93
C ARG A 26 -10.01 9.77 7.55
N LEU A 27 -9.83 8.79 8.43
CA LEU A 27 -10.31 7.41 8.26
C LEU A 27 -11.66 7.13 8.94
N GLY A 28 -12.30 8.13 9.54
CA GLY A 28 -13.60 7.94 10.17
C GLY A 28 -14.65 7.43 9.17
N GLY A 29 -15.39 6.39 9.57
CA GLY A 29 -16.48 5.82 8.78
C GLY A 29 -16.04 4.93 7.61
N ILE A 30 -14.81 4.40 7.62
CA ILE A 30 -14.39 3.35 6.68
C ILE A 30 -14.63 1.96 7.28
N GLU A 31 -14.78 0.98 6.39
CA GLU A 31 -14.85 -0.43 6.78
C GLU A 31 -13.51 -0.90 7.40
N PRO A 32 -13.54 -1.85 8.34
CA PRO A 32 -12.33 -2.39 8.97
C PRO A 32 -11.28 -2.87 7.97
N GLU A 33 -11.70 -3.52 6.88
CA GLU A 33 -10.78 -3.97 5.83
C GLU A 33 -10.00 -2.82 5.19
N LEU A 34 -10.69 -1.73 4.86
CA LEU A 34 -10.07 -0.54 4.27
C LEU A 34 -9.09 0.12 5.24
N TYR A 35 -9.35 0.03 6.54
CA TYR A 35 -8.41 0.49 7.57
C TYR A 35 -7.12 -0.34 7.54
N SER A 36 -7.23 -1.67 7.51
CA SER A 36 -6.08 -2.58 7.42
C SER A 36 -5.26 -2.32 6.16
N VAL A 37 -5.91 -2.23 4.99
CA VAL A 37 -5.23 -1.92 3.72
C VAL A 37 -4.54 -0.56 3.77
N TYR A 38 -5.17 0.45 4.38
CA TYR A 38 -4.56 1.76 4.55
C TYR A 38 -3.32 1.72 5.45
N GLN A 39 -3.39 1.04 6.61
CA GLN A 39 -2.22 0.93 7.50
C GLN A 39 -1.09 0.14 6.85
N ALA A 40 -1.40 -0.91 6.08
CA ALA A 40 -0.41 -1.65 5.30
C ALA A 40 0.27 -0.76 4.25
N ALA A 41 -0.51 0.00 3.46
CA ALA A 41 0.02 0.93 2.47
C ALA A 41 0.91 2.00 3.11
N LYS A 42 0.49 2.56 4.25
CA LYS A 42 1.28 3.51 5.04
C LYS A 42 2.58 2.88 5.55
N ALA A 43 2.52 1.66 6.07
CA ALA A 43 3.69 0.93 6.54
C ALA A 43 4.71 0.71 5.42
N ILE A 44 4.26 0.32 4.24
CA ILE A 44 5.11 0.12 3.05
C ILE A 44 5.73 1.44 2.58
N ALA A 45 4.96 2.52 2.53
CA ALA A 45 5.41 3.79 1.96
C ALA A 45 6.38 4.58 2.87
N ILE A 46 6.16 4.58 4.19
CA ILE A 46 6.91 5.44 5.12
C ILE A 46 7.50 4.69 6.33
N GLY A 47 7.38 3.36 6.39
CA GLY A 47 7.99 2.54 7.44
C GLY A 47 7.32 2.60 8.81
N CYS A 48 6.03 2.97 8.91
CA CYS A 48 5.30 3.01 10.18
C CYS A 48 4.63 1.67 10.55
N CYS A 49 4.83 1.20 11.79
CA CYS A 49 4.31 -0.08 12.28
C CYS A 49 2.90 0.01 12.91
N ASN A 50 1.90 0.40 12.12
CA ASN A 50 0.50 0.45 12.60
C ASN A 50 -0.32 -0.81 12.24
N ILE A 51 0.29 -1.80 11.61
CA ILE A 51 -0.31 -3.09 11.27
C ILE A 51 0.63 -4.21 11.72
N THR A 52 0.07 -5.25 12.33
CA THR A 52 0.81 -6.43 12.82
C THR A 52 0.65 -7.62 11.88
N LEU A 53 1.49 -8.65 12.05
CA LEU A 53 1.33 -9.91 11.34
C LEU A 53 0.00 -10.61 11.67
N ALA A 54 -0.50 -10.44 12.89
CA ALA A 54 -1.78 -10.99 13.30
C ALA A 54 -2.95 -10.31 12.57
N ASP A 55 -2.87 -8.99 12.36
CA ASP A 55 -3.89 -8.25 11.59
C ASP A 55 -3.91 -8.73 10.13
N LEU A 56 -2.74 -8.97 9.53
CA LEU A 56 -2.61 -9.50 8.17
C LEU A 56 -3.09 -10.96 8.04
N ALA A 57 -3.01 -11.75 9.11
CA ALA A 57 -3.44 -13.14 9.14
C ALA A 57 -4.94 -13.29 9.47
N SER A 58 -5.64 -12.20 9.81
CA SER A 58 -7.05 -12.22 10.15
C SER A 58 -7.92 -12.05 8.90
N PRO A 59 -8.67 -13.09 8.47
CA PRO A 59 -9.55 -12.99 7.29
C PRO A 59 -10.72 -12.01 7.49
N GLU A 60 -11.03 -11.66 8.75
CA GLU A 60 -12.04 -10.64 9.08
C GLU A 60 -11.54 -9.21 8.84
N LEU A 61 -10.22 -9.00 8.93
CA LEU A 61 -9.58 -7.69 8.77
C LEU A 61 -8.92 -7.54 7.40
N VAL A 62 -8.47 -8.63 6.80
CA VAL A 62 -7.75 -8.67 5.53
C VAL A 62 -8.25 -9.86 4.75
N THR A 63 -9.04 -9.58 3.71
CA THR A 63 -9.49 -10.59 2.75
C THR A 63 -8.31 -11.14 1.94
N ASP A 64 -8.49 -12.29 1.28
CA ASP A 64 -7.47 -12.84 0.39
C ASP A 64 -7.07 -11.85 -0.72
N GLU A 65 -8.03 -11.08 -1.23
CA GLU A 65 -7.79 -10.05 -2.23
C GLU A 65 -6.97 -8.88 -1.66
N ALA A 66 -7.33 -8.38 -0.47
CA ALA A 66 -6.55 -7.38 0.24
C ALA A 66 -5.11 -7.86 0.52
N PHE A 67 -4.95 -9.11 0.96
CA PHE A 67 -3.65 -9.71 1.23
C PHE A 67 -2.79 -9.80 -0.02
N HIS A 68 -3.38 -10.19 -1.16
CA HIS A 68 -2.69 -10.23 -2.44
C HIS A 68 -2.21 -8.83 -2.87
N LEU A 69 -3.05 -7.81 -2.74
CA LEU A 69 -2.70 -6.42 -3.03
C LEU A 69 -1.58 -5.90 -2.13
N ILE A 70 -1.64 -6.18 -0.83
CA ILE A 70 -0.61 -5.78 0.15
C ILE A 70 0.72 -6.43 -0.19
N THR A 71 0.71 -7.74 -0.48
CA THR A 71 1.92 -8.49 -0.81
C THR A 71 2.52 -8.01 -2.13
N GLY A 72 1.69 -7.78 -3.15
CA GLY A 72 2.14 -7.21 -4.42
C GLY A 72 2.78 -5.83 -4.25
N ALA A 73 2.16 -4.96 -3.45
CA ALA A 73 2.73 -3.64 -3.13
C ALA A 73 4.06 -3.75 -2.37
N LEU A 74 4.17 -4.66 -1.41
CA LEU A 74 5.41 -4.89 -0.65
C LEU A 74 6.54 -5.40 -1.56
N LEU A 75 6.24 -6.33 -2.45
CA LEU A 75 7.21 -6.86 -3.42
C LEU A 75 7.69 -5.76 -4.37
N MET A 76 6.78 -4.93 -4.89
CA MET A 76 7.15 -3.76 -5.71
C MET A 76 8.00 -2.75 -4.92
N ALA A 77 7.66 -2.47 -3.67
CA ALA A 77 8.45 -1.55 -2.85
C ALA A 77 9.87 -2.10 -2.55
N LYS A 78 10.00 -3.42 -2.38
CA LYS A 78 11.29 -4.05 -2.04
C LYS A 78 12.17 -4.33 -3.26
N TYR A 79 11.58 -4.73 -4.38
CA TYR A 79 12.31 -5.24 -5.54
C TYR A 79 12.00 -4.49 -6.84
N GLY A 80 11.05 -3.56 -6.85
CA GLY A 80 10.63 -2.86 -8.07
C GLY A 80 11.78 -2.16 -8.79
N ASP A 81 12.64 -1.45 -8.05
CA ASP A 81 13.81 -0.80 -8.65
C ASP A 81 14.79 -1.81 -9.26
N ALA A 82 15.06 -2.92 -8.56
CA ALA A 82 15.92 -3.98 -9.07
C ALA A 82 15.36 -4.59 -10.37
N VAL A 83 14.05 -4.86 -10.43
CA VAL A 83 13.38 -5.37 -11.63
C VAL A 83 13.47 -4.38 -12.80
N LEU A 84 13.17 -3.10 -12.55
CA LEU A 84 13.21 -2.07 -13.59
C LEU A 84 14.64 -1.84 -14.14
N ASN A 85 15.66 -1.96 -13.28
CA ASN A 85 17.05 -1.78 -13.71
C ASN A 85 17.62 -3.02 -14.41
N LEU A 86 17.08 -4.21 -14.16
CA LEU A 86 17.40 -5.43 -14.94
C LEU A 86 16.93 -5.31 -16.40
N GLU A 87 15.73 -4.77 -16.63
CA GLU A 87 15.20 -4.59 -17.99
C GLU A 87 15.97 -3.54 -18.80
N LYS A 88 16.46 -2.48 -18.15
CA LYS A 88 17.29 -1.46 -18.82
C LYS A 88 18.62 -2.04 -19.32
N GLY A 89 19.25 -2.92 -18.54
CA GLY A 89 20.50 -3.59 -18.94
C GLY A 89 20.33 -4.57 -20.10
N VAL A 90 19.12 -5.07 -20.35
CA VAL A 90 18.81 -5.96 -21.50
C VAL A 90 18.64 -5.17 -22.80
N ASN A 91 18.24 -3.89 -22.73
CA ASN A 91 18.02 -3.05 -23.91
C ASN A 91 19.28 -2.27 -24.36
N GLU A 92 20.41 -2.45 -23.68
CA GLU A 92 21.70 -1.82 -24.00
C GLU A 92 22.73 -2.79 -24.62
N THR A 93 22.30 -4.01 -24.98
CA THR A 93 23.10 -5.02 -25.73
C THR A 93 22.46 -5.37 -27.06
#